data_AF-A0A1X3PC84-F1
#
_entry.id   AF-A0A1X3PC84-F1
#
_cell.length_a   1.000
_cell.length_b   1.000
_cell.length_c   1.000
_cell.angle_alpha   90.00
_cell.angle_beta   90.00
_cell.angle_gamma   90.00
#
_symmetry.space_group_name_H-M   'P 1'
#
loop_
_entity.id
_entity.type
_entity.pdbx_description
1 polymer ?
#
loop_
_entity_poly.entity_id
_entity_poly.type
_entity_poly.pdbx_seq_one_letter_code
_entity_poly.pdbx_strand_id
1 'polypeptide(L)'
;MAAMTSTPGPRSPDPSSARASEEPRELHFAEAVALQDLHTYIRRARRIQEQGVRLQAVGTVLAAWVPVMTPSSLVGRLPAVLGLRTMALTRSSRADVTVELSAITERLARMNPAETVLPLPPSRLSVRGPP
;
A
#
# COMPACT_ATOMS: atom_id res chain seq x y z
N MET A 1 -60.60 -6.72 -1.90
CA MET A 1 -59.33 -6.37 -2.59
C MET A 1 -58.20 -6.56 -1.58
N ALA A 2 -57.44 -7.66 -1.70
CA ALA A 2 -56.37 -8.03 -0.77
C ALA A 2 -55.01 -7.53 -1.28
N ALA A 3 -54.24 -6.89 -0.40
CA ALA A 3 -52.91 -6.37 -0.68
C ALA A 3 -51.89 -7.52 -0.80
N MET A 4 -51.16 -7.56 -1.92
CA MET A 4 -50.03 -8.45 -2.13
C MET A 4 -48.79 -7.84 -1.46
N THR A 5 -48.26 -8.51 -0.44
CA THR A 5 -46.96 -8.18 0.18
C THR A 5 -45.94 -9.21 -0.28
N SER A 6 -45.02 -8.83 -1.16
CA SER A 6 -43.93 -9.70 -1.62
C SER A 6 -42.72 -9.53 -0.70
N THR A 7 -42.36 -10.56 0.05
CA THR A 7 -41.10 -10.64 0.82
C THR A 7 -39.94 -11.00 -0.13
N PRO A 8 -38.83 -10.24 -0.20
CA PRO A 8 -37.67 -10.65 -0.98
C PRO A 8 -36.85 -11.68 -0.18
N GLY A 9 -36.54 -12.80 -0.83
CA GLY A 9 -35.72 -13.89 -0.26
C GLY A 9 -34.26 -13.49 0.00
N PRO A 10 -33.52 -14.29 0.80
CA PRO A 10 -32.16 -13.97 1.23
C PRO A 10 -31.22 -13.91 0.02
N ARG A 11 -30.58 -12.75 -0.19
CA ARG A 11 -29.53 -12.59 -1.19
C ARG A 11 -28.34 -13.46 -0.80
N SER A 12 -27.88 -14.32 -1.71
CA SER A 12 -26.62 -15.04 -1.55
C SER A 12 -25.47 -14.02 -1.37
N PRO A 13 -24.52 -14.24 -0.45
CA PRO A 13 -23.41 -13.33 -0.25
C PRO A 13 -22.52 -13.29 -1.49
N ASP A 14 -22.19 -12.07 -1.93
CA ASP A 14 -21.32 -11.80 -3.07
C ASP A 14 -19.91 -12.34 -2.77
N PRO A 15 -19.29 -13.18 -3.64
CA PRO A 15 -17.92 -13.67 -3.45
C PRO A 15 -16.87 -12.54 -3.37
N SER A 16 -17.21 -11.33 -3.83
CA SER A 16 -16.36 -10.13 -3.65
C SER A 16 -16.28 -9.66 -2.20
N SER A 17 -17.37 -9.84 -1.42
CA SER A 17 -17.46 -9.40 -0.02
C SER A 17 -16.54 -10.18 0.92
N ALA A 18 -16.24 -11.45 0.59
CA ALA A 18 -15.33 -12.30 1.36
C ALA A 18 -13.84 -11.96 1.12
N ARG A 19 -13.48 -11.38 -0.04
CA ARG A 19 -12.08 -11.01 -0.35
C ARG A 19 -11.65 -9.69 0.30
N ALA A 20 -12.60 -8.80 0.58
CA ALA A 20 -12.35 -7.51 1.23
C ALA A 20 -12.00 -7.63 2.74
N SER A 21 -12.11 -8.84 3.33
CA SER A 21 -12.05 -9.04 4.78
C SER A 21 -10.66 -9.30 5.37
N GLU A 22 -9.59 -9.33 4.58
CA GLU A 22 -8.24 -9.64 5.08
C GLU A 22 -7.11 -8.80 4.46
N GLU A 23 -7.43 -7.63 3.90
CA GLU A 23 -6.37 -6.69 3.52
C GLU A 23 -5.83 -6.00 4.77
N PRO A 24 -4.52 -6.12 5.06
CA PRO A 24 -3.94 -5.51 6.25
C PRO A 24 -4.15 -4.01 6.17
N ARG A 25 -4.87 -3.47 7.16
CA ARG A 25 -5.09 -2.03 7.31
C ARG A 25 -3.87 -1.34 7.91
N GLU A 26 -2.94 -2.11 8.48
CA GLU A 26 -1.79 -1.62 9.22
C GLU A 26 -0.61 -2.60 9.07
N LEU A 27 0.61 -2.07 9.15
CA LEU A 27 1.85 -2.84 9.16
C LEU A 27 2.54 -2.69 10.51
N HIS A 28 2.97 -3.80 11.11
CA HIS A 28 3.63 -3.81 12.41
C HIS A 28 5.12 -4.12 12.21
N PHE A 29 5.96 -3.11 12.39
CA PHE A 29 7.41 -3.19 12.25
C PHE A 29 8.02 -3.92 13.44
N ALA A 30 9.12 -4.64 13.20
CA ALA A 30 9.83 -5.37 14.24
C ALA A 30 10.31 -4.41 15.36
N GLU A 31 10.80 -3.24 14.96
CA GLU A 31 11.35 -2.22 15.85
C GLU A 31 11.05 -0.82 15.30
N ALA A 32 11.08 0.19 16.16
CA ALA A 32 10.85 1.58 15.76
C ALA A 32 11.88 2.07 14.72
N VAL A 33 13.13 1.59 14.81
CA VAL A 33 14.18 1.92 13.83
C VAL A 33 13.82 1.46 12.41
N ALA A 34 13.08 0.36 12.25
CA ALA A 34 12.66 -0.12 10.95
C ALA A 34 11.58 0.79 10.34
N LEU A 35 10.66 1.33 11.14
CA LEU A 35 9.69 2.33 10.69
C LEU A 35 10.37 3.69 10.38
N GLN A 36 11.39 4.06 11.16
CA GLN A 36 12.21 5.25 10.87
C GLN A 36 13.04 5.09 9.59
N ASP A 37 13.51 3.89 9.26
CA ASP A 37 14.17 3.60 7.97
C ASP A 37 13.18 3.84 6.81
N LEU A 38 11.94 3.34 6.94
CA LEU A 38 10.89 3.64 5.96
C LEU A 38 10.68 5.15 5.82
N HIS A 39 10.56 5.87 6.93
CA HIS A 39 10.39 7.33 6.89
C HIS A 39 11.55 8.02 6.16
N THR A 40 12.78 7.64 6.46
CA THR A 40 13.96 8.17 5.77
C THR A 40 13.94 7.86 4.28
N TYR A 41 13.58 6.63 3.91
CA TYR A 41 13.49 6.19 2.53
C TYR A 41 12.44 6.97 1.74
N ILE A 42 11.22 7.13 2.28
CA ILE A 42 10.14 7.93 1.69
C ILE A 42 10.56 9.40 1.53
N ARG A 43 11.23 9.97 2.51
CA ARG A 43 11.71 11.35 2.44
C ARG A 43 12.76 11.55 1.34
N ARG A 44 13.57 10.54 1.05
CA ARG A 44 14.52 10.54 -0.08
C ARG A 44 13.78 10.43 -1.41
N ALA A 45 12.78 9.55 -1.51
CA ALA A 45 11.92 9.44 -2.69
C ALA A 45 11.26 10.78 -3.06
N ARG A 46 10.81 11.55 -2.06
CA ARG A 46 10.25 12.90 -2.32
C ARG A 46 11.23 13.87 -2.98
N ARG A 47 12.54 13.73 -2.71
CA ARG A 47 13.56 14.64 -3.28
C ARG A 47 13.74 14.44 -4.79
N ILE A 48 13.38 13.26 -5.29
CA ILE A 48 13.37 12.95 -6.73
C ILE A 48 11.97 13.10 -7.35
N GLN A 49 11.03 13.75 -6.64
CA GLN A 49 9.69 14.10 -7.11
C GLN A 49 8.84 12.90 -7.55
N GLU A 50 9.01 11.76 -6.88
CA GLU A 50 8.21 10.58 -7.15
C GLU A 50 6.83 10.66 -6.54
N GLN A 51 5.85 10.13 -7.26
CA GLN A 51 4.43 10.28 -6.93
C GLN A 51 3.93 9.12 -6.07
N GLY A 52 4.43 7.91 -6.30
CA GLY A 52 3.93 6.69 -5.69
C GLY A 52 5.01 5.85 -5.01
N VAL A 53 4.58 5.07 -4.02
CA VAL A 53 5.36 3.98 -3.43
C VAL A 53 4.51 2.72 -3.44
N ARG A 54 5.10 1.59 -3.85
CA ARG A 54 4.49 0.27 -3.67
C ARG A 54 5.02 -0.36 -2.39
N LEU A 55 4.11 -0.74 -1.50
CA LEU A 55 4.37 -1.41 -0.23
C LEU A 55 3.89 -2.85 -0.35
N GLN A 56 4.83 -3.78 -0.35
CA GLN A 56 4.57 -5.21 -0.47
C GLN A 56 5.04 -5.94 0.79
N ALA A 57 4.11 -6.48 1.58
CA ALA A 57 4.43 -7.31 2.72
C ALA A 57 4.21 -8.79 2.38
N VAL A 58 5.22 -9.62 2.65
CA VAL A 58 5.14 -11.08 2.51
C VAL A 58 5.83 -11.72 3.71
N GLY A 59 5.08 -12.47 4.50
CA GLY A 59 5.58 -13.01 5.76
C GLY A 59 5.97 -11.87 6.69
N THR A 60 7.19 -11.92 7.24
CA THR A 60 7.71 -10.91 8.18
C THR A 60 8.58 -9.85 7.50
N VAL A 61 8.45 -9.66 6.19
CA VAL A 61 9.24 -8.67 5.44
C VAL A 61 8.32 -7.70 4.70
N LEU A 62 8.58 -6.41 4.86
CA LEU A 62 8.03 -5.34 4.02
C LEU A 62 9.08 -4.94 2.97
N ALA A 63 8.72 -4.97 1.70
CA ALA A 63 9.45 -4.38 0.60
C ALA A 63 8.77 -3.08 0.14
N ALA A 64 9.48 -1.95 0.23
CA ALA A 64 9.06 -0.66 -0.29
C ALA A 64 9.78 -0.39 -1.62
N TRP A 65 9.00 -0.13 -2.67
CA TRP A 65 9.48 0.09 -4.03
C TRP A 65 9.15 1.50 -4.47
N VAL A 66 10.15 2.20 -5.00
CA VAL A 66 10.01 3.53 -5.57
C VAL A 66 10.63 3.54 -6.97
N PRO A 67 9.92 3.95 -8.02
CA PRO A 67 10.57 4.24 -9.29
C PRO A 67 11.61 5.34 -9.08
N VAL A 68 12.84 5.15 -9.56
CA VAL A 68 13.91 6.17 -9.45
C VAL A 68 14.27 6.73 -10.81
N MET A 69 14.08 5.91 -11.84
CA MET A 69 14.15 6.33 -13.23
C MET A 69 13.12 5.52 -14.01
N THR A 70 12.21 6.20 -14.68
CA THR A 70 11.21 5.56 -15.54
C THR A 70 11.43 6.01 -16.97
N PRO A 71 11.41 5.09 -17.95
CA PRO A 71 11.42 5.48 -19.35
C PRO A 71 10.14 6.26 -19.66
N SER A 72 10.27 7.31 -20.47
CA SER A 72 9.14 8.15 -20.89
C SER A 72 8.18 7.45 -21.85
N SER A 73 8.54 6.26 -22.36
CA SER A 73 7.67 5.43 -23.19
C SER A 73 8.00 3.94 -23.02
N LEU A 74 7.01 3.07 -23.28
CA LEU A 74 7.19 1.60 -23.22
C LEU A 74 8.24 1.08 -24.22
N VAL A 75 8.45 1.79 -25.33
CA VAL A 75 9.45 1.47 -26.37
C VAL A 75 10.75 2.27 -26.14
N GLY A 76 10.83 3.00 -25.03
CA GLY A 76 11.99 3.78 -24.65
C GLY A 76 13.20 2.88 -24.44
N ARG A 77 14.37 3.35 -24.89
CA ARG A 77 15.64 2.60 -24.75
C ARG A 77 16.29 2.77 -23.37
N LEU A 78 15.77 3.67 -22.54
CA LEU A 78 16.28 3.86 -21.18
C LEU A 78 15.74 2.75 -20.26
N PRO A 79 16.59 2.13 -19.41
CA PRO A 79 16.11 1.13 -18.47
C PRO A 79 15.21 1.77 -17.41
N ALA A 80 14.25 1.00 -16.89
CA ALA A 80 13.58 1.37 -15.66
C ALA A 80 14.47 0.98 -14.47
N VAL A 81 14.70 1.91 -13.54
CA VAL A 81 15.44 1.65 -12.30
C VAL A 81 14.49 1.84 -11.13
N LEU A 82 14.41 0.81 -10.29
CA LEU A 82 13.61 0.81 -9.07
C LEU A 82 14.53 0.88 -7.85
N GLY A 83 14.23 1.79 -6.94
CA GLY A 83 14.70 1.71 -5.57
C GLY A 83 13.91 0.63 -4.83
N LEU A 84 14.61 -0.14 -4.00
CA LEU A 84 14.03 -1.13 -3.10
C LEU A 84 14.60 -0.95 -1.69
N ARG A 85 13.73 -0.97 -0.69
CA ARG A 85 14.13 -1.12 0.70
C ARG A 85 13.31 -2.21 1.37
N THR A 86 13.97 -3.08 2.13
CA THR A 86 13.32 -4.13 2.92
C THR A 86 13.42 -3.84 4.40
N MET A 87 12.32 -4.03 5.15
CA MET A 87 12.24 -3.83 6.59
C MET A 87 11.58 -5.04 7.25
N ALA A 88 12.02 -5.36 8.46
CA ALA A 88 11.45 -6.44 9.25
C ALA A 88 10.12 -6.04 9.88
N LEU A 89 9.16 -6.96 9.85
CA LEU A 89 7.87 -6.88 10.52
C LEU A 89 7.85 -7.81 11.73
N THR A 90 7.16 -7.41 12.80
CA THR A 90 7.04 -8.20 14.04
C THR A 90 6.11 -9.41 13.86
N ARG A 91 5.15 -9.31 12.93
CA ARG A 91 4.18 -10.38 12.63
C ARG A 91 4.05 -10.57 11.13
N SER A 92 3.66 -11.78 10.74
CA SER A 92 3.38 -12.11 9.34
C SER A 92 2.26 -11.20 8.80
N SER A 93 2.48 -10.63 7.62
CA SER A 93 1.52 -9.77 6.92
C SER A 93 1.55 -10.05 5.42
N ARG A 94 0.40 -9.85 4.76
CA ARG A 94 0.26 -9.98 3.31
C ARG A 94 -0.37 -8.70 2.76
N ALA A 95 0.46 -7.82 2.22
CA ALA A 95 0.02 -6.56 1.62
C ALA A 95 0.63 -6.40 0.24
N ASP A 96 -0.09 -5.81 -0.69
CA ASP A 96 0.45 -5.34 -1.96
C ASP A 96 -0.35 -4.11 -2.38
N VAL A 97 0.13 -2.94 -1.99
CA VAL A 97 -0.57 -1.67 -2.22
C VAL A 97 0.37 -0.66 -2.83
N THR A 98 -0.09 0.03 -3.86
CA THR A 98 0.56 1.22 -4.39
C THR A 98 -0.22 2.43 -3.91
N VAL A 99 0.46 3.34 -3.23
CA VAL A 99 -0.16 4.49 -2.57
C VAL A 99 0.59 5.77 -2.94
N GLU A 100 -0.11 6.89 -2.86
CA GLU A 100 0.49 8.20 -3.04
C GLU A 100 1.57 8.43 -1.98
N LEU A 101 2.71 8.95 -2.41
CA LEU A 101 3.84 9.25 -1.53
C LEU A 101 3.46 10.31 -0.48
N SER A 102 2.59 11.26 -0.85
CA SER A 102 2.01 12.25 0.06
C SER A 102 1.19 11.59 1.17
N ALA A 103 0.30 10.64 0.82
CA ALA A 103 -0.57 9.97 1.78
C ALA A 103 0.23 9.18 2.84
N ILE A 104 1.35 8.58 2.46
CA ILE A 104 2.25 7.92 3.41
C ILE A 104 3.06 8.94 4.21
N THR A 105 3.58 9.98 3.57
CA THR A 105 4.37 11.02 4.24
C THR A 105 3.56 11.71 5.34
N GLU A 106 2.30 12.05 5.08
CA GLU A 106 1.41 12.67 6.06
C GLU A 106 1.18 11.78 7.29
N ARG A 107 1.06 10.47 7.08
CA ARG A 107 0.90 9.51 8.18
C ARG A 107 2.17 9.44 9.01
N LEU A 108 3.32 9.28 8.37
CA LEU A 108 4.62 9.23 9.03
C LEU A 108 4.95 10.53 9.79
N ALA A 109 4.52 11.68 9.27
CA ALA A 109 4.72 12.98 9.92
C ALA A 109 3.94 13.15 11.23
N ARG A 110 2.86 12.36 11.45
CA ARG A 110 2.08 12.38 12.70
C ARG A 110 2.56 11.37 13.73
N MET A 111 3.51 10.49 13.37
CA MET A 111 3.98 9.42 14.25
C MET A 111 5.03 9.90 15.24
N ASN A 112 5.04 9.26 16.40
CA ASN A 112 6.12 9.42 17.38
C ASN A 112 7.33 8.57 16.94
N PRO A 113 8.59 9.03 17.13
CA PRO A 113 9.78 8.22 16.89
C PRO A 113 9.79 6.79 17.48
N ALA A 114 9.07 6.52 18.57
CA ALA A 114 8.99 5.19 19.20
C ALA A 114 7.92 4.27 18.59
N GLU A 115 7.15 4.75 17.63
CA GLU A 115 6.02 4.02 17.05
C GLU A 115 6.50 2.88 16.14
N THR A 116 5.73 1.80 16.12
CA THR A 116 6.04 0.58 15.35
C THR A 116 4.90 0.16 14.43
N VAL A 117 3.79 0.90 14.42
CA VAL A 117 2.60 0.56 13.65
C VAL A 117 2.35 1.64 12.61
N LEU A 118 2.29 1.24 11.34
CA LEU A 118 1.95 2.11 10.23
C LEU A 118 0.55 1.78 9.71
N PRO A 119 -0.47 2.63 9.92
CA PRO A 119 -1.73 2.48 9.22
C PRO A 119 -1.53 2.71 7.72
N LEU A 120 -2.04 1.80 6.90
CA LEU A 120 -1.99 1.90 5.45
C LEU A 120 -3.10 2.84 4.93
N PRO A 121 -2.82 3.67 3.91
CA PRO A 121 -3.84 4.50 3.30
C PRO A 121 -4.92 3.67 2.60
N PRO A 122 -6.20 4.10 2.64
CA PRO A 122 -7.24 3.51 1.80
C PRO A 122 -7.08 3.93 0.32
N SER A 123 -6.44 5.08 0.07
CA SER A 123 -6.20 5.61 -1.27
C SER A 123 -5.14 4.80 -2.01
N ARG A 124 -5.54 4.13 -3.08
CA ARG A 124 -4.66 3.34 -3.95
C ARG A 124 -4.49 4.01 -5.30
N LEU A 125 -3.25 4.06 -5.75
CA LEU A 125 -2.95 4.36 -7.15
C LEU A 125 -3.37 3.17 -7.99
N SER A 126 -4.43 3.33 -8.77
CA SER A 126 -4.79 2.34 -9.80
C SER A 126 -3.84 2.48 -10.97
N VAL A 127 -3.09 1.41 -11.26
CA VAL A 127 -2.38 1.30 -12.53
C VAL A 127 -3.43 1.13 -13.61
N ARG A 128 -3.66 2.16 -14.42
CA ARG A 128 -4.44 1.99 -15.64
C ARG A 128 -3.60 1.13 -16.58
N GLY A 129 -4.00 -0.12 -16.77
CA GLY A 129 -3.39 -0.99 -17.79
C GLY A 129 -3.54 -0.37 -19.18
N PRO A 130 -2.66 -0.72 -20.14
CA PRO A 130 -2.86 -0.31 -21.53
C PRO A 130 -4.20 -0.87 -22.06
N PRO A 131 -4.85 -0.17 -23.00
CA PRO A 131 -6.10 -0.62 -23.62
C PRO A 131 -5.92 -1.92 -24.41
#